data_AF-A0A7W1HPZ6-F1
#
_entry.id   AF-A0A7W1HPZ6-F1
#
_cell.length_a   1.000
_cell.length_b   1.000
_cell.length_c   1.000
_cell.angle_alpha   90.00
_cell.angle_beta   90.00
_cell.angle_gamma   90.00
#
_symmetry.space_group_name_H-M   'P 1'
#
loop_
_entity.id
_entity.type
_entity.pdbx_description
1 polymer ?
#
loop_
_entity_poly.entity_id
_entity_poly.type
_entity_poly.pdbx_seq_one_letter_code
_entity_poly.pdbx_strand_id
1 'polypeptide(L)'
;MRDDDQNVTEMANEVLMRQAKARSDRSGEPIEEAMEAVVDTEAGKQLTELRDGPHGEEGVEEWQVSMARERAQERAEDLDGGLDEIPEHPTHG
;
A
#
# COMPACT_ATOMS: atom_id res chain seq x y z
N MET A 1 -20.05 -7.79 15.57
CA MET A 1 -19.44 -6.46 15.72
C MET A 1 -18.27 -6.47 14.76
N ARG A 2 -18.20 -5.51 13.82
CA ARG A 2 -16.96 -5.31 13.08
C ARG A 2 -16.05 -4.57 14.06
N ASP A 3 -14.84 -5.09 14.23
CA ASP A 3 -13.81 -4.47 15.04
C ASP A 3 -13.31 -3.24 14.27
N ASP A 4 -14.10 -2.16 14.30
CA ASP A 4 -13.79 -0.89 13.62
C ASP A 4 -12.63 -0.13 14.35
N ASP A 5 -12.08 -0.70 15.43
CA ASP A 5 -10.89 -0.25 16.18
C ASP A 5 -9.61 -1.01 15.77
N GLN A 6 -9.59 -1.71 14.63
CA GLN A 6 -8.33 -2.31 14.16
C GLN A 6 -7.37 -1.23 13.68
N ASN A 7 -6.18 -1.24 14.26
CA ASN A 7 -5.12 -0.31 13.95
C ASN A 7 -4.42 -0.71 12.63
N VAL A 8 -3.98 0.26 11.82
CA VAL A 8 -3.29 0.02 10.53
C VAL A 8 -2.03 -0.84 10.71
N THR A 9 -1.30 -0.66 11.80
CA THR A 9 -0.16 -1.49 12.19
C THR A 9 -0.56 -2.95 12.44
N GLU A 10 -1.70 -3.19 13.09
CA GLU A 10 -2.19 -4.55 13.36
C GLU A 10 -2.55 -5.27 12.06
N MET A 11 -3.26 -4.58 11.15
CA MET A 11 -3.60 -5.14 9.84
C MET A 11 -2.36 -5.41 8.99
N ALA A 12 -1.39 -4.49 8.99
CA ALA A 12 -0.14 -4.67 8.25
C ALA A 12 0.64 -5.89 8.77
N ASN A 13 0.72 -6.06 10.10
CA ASN A 13 1.35 -7.22 10.72
C ASN A 13 0.61 -8.52 10.39
N GLU A 14 -0.72 -8.52 10.46
CA GLU A 14 -1.51 -9.70 10.10
C GLU A 14 -1.30 -10.12 8.63
N VAL A 15 -1.30 -9.16 7.71
CA VAL A 15 -1.06 -9.43 6.28
C VAL A 15 0.34 -10.00 6.05
N LEU A 16 1.37 -9.40 6.67
CA LEU A 16 2.75 -9.89 6.62
C LEU A 16 2.83 -11.35 7.13
N MET A 17 2.22 -11.64 8.27
CA MET A 17 2.20 -12.98 8.86
C MET A 17 1.48 -14.00 7.96
N ARG A 18 0.34 -13.63 7.37
CA ARG A 18 -0.38 -14.51 6.44
C ARG A 18 0.45 -14.79 5.18
N GLN A 19 1.16 -13.80 4.64
CA GLN A 19 2.03 -13.97 3.47
C GLN A 19 3.23 -14.88 3.79
N ALA A 20 3.88 -14.67 4.93
CA ALA A 20 4.99 -15.52 5.39
C ALA A 20 4.53 -16.97 5.57
N LYS A 21 3.38 -17.19 6.19
CA LYS A 21 2.81 -18.53 6.37
C LYS A 21 2.48 -19.21 5.05
N ALA A 22 1.79 -18.52 4.14
CA ALA A 22 1.46 -19.07 2.83
C ALA A 22 2.72 -19.42 2.00
N ARG A 23 3.80 -18.65 2.17
CA ARG A 23 5.09 -18.94 1.55
C ARG A 23 5.79 -20.13 2.21
N SER A 24 5.85 -20.18 3.53
CA SER A 24 6.42 -21.29 4.31
C SER A 24 5.71 -22.60 3.96
N ASP A 25 4.37 -22.60 3.92
CA ASP A 25 3.56 -23.77 3.56
C ASP A 25 3.85 -24.27 2.12
N ARG A 26 4.20 -23.35 1.19
CA ARG A 26 4.48 -23.68 -0.21
C ARG A 26 5.93 -24.14 -0.44
N SER A 27 6.87 -23.49 0.22
CA SER A 27 8.32 -23.69 0.03
C SER A 27 8.91 -24.75 0.96
N GLY A 28 8.27 -25.00 2.10
CA GLY A 28 8.83 -25.78 3.21
C GLY A 28 9.90 -25.03 4.02
N GLU A 29 10.15 -23.75 3.71
CA GLU A 29 11.09 -22.89 4.43
C GLU A 29 10.55 -22.57 5.83
N PRO A 30 11.42 -22.38 6.86
CA PRO A 30 11.02 -21.83 8.14
C PRO A 30 10.26 -20.51 7.98
N ILE A 31 9.31 -20.24 8.87
CA ILE A 31 8.48 -19.04 8.77
C ILE A 31 9.29 -17.74 8.87
N GLU A 32 10.43 -17.77 9.56
CA GLU A 32 11.38 -16.65 9.65
C GLU A 32 12.04 -16.34 8.31
N GLU A 33 12.57 -17.35 7.60
CA GLU A 33 13.13 -17.19 6.25
C GLU A 33 12.06 -16.76 5.25
N ALA A 34 10.85 -17.32 5.37
CA ALA A 34 9.72 -16.93 4.55
C ALA A 34 9.26 -15.48 4.84
N MET A 35 9.39 -15.02 6.08
CA MET A 35 9.06 -13.65 6.47
C MET A 35 10.10 -12.66 5.96
N GLU A 36 11.39 -12.98 6.07
CA GLU A 36 12.48 -12.19 5.49
C GLU A 36 12.27 -12.00 3.98
N ALA A 37 12.01 -13.09 3.27
CA ALA A 37 11.74 -13.05 1.85
C ALA A 37 10.46 -12.27 1.48
N VAL A 38 9.48 -12.14 2.38
CA VAL A 38 8.29 -11.31 2.18
C VAL A 38 8.61 -9.84 2.41
N VAL A 39 9.31 -9.49 3.49
CA VAL A 39 9.71 -8.10 3.79
C VAL A 39 10.62 -7.54 2.70
N ASP A 40 11.48 -8.37 2.09
CA ASP A 40 12.35 -7.96 1.00
C ASP A 40 11.61 -7.61 -0.31
N THR A 41 10.34 -8.03 -0.45
CA THR A 41 9.53 -7.62 -1.60
C THR A 41 9.07 -6.17 -1.48
N GLU A 42 8.87 -5.51 -2.62
CA GLU A 42 8.34 -4.13 -2.64
C GLU A 42 7.00 -3.99 -1.91
N ALA A 43 6.14 -5.01 -1.93
CA ALA A 43 4.90 -5.03 -1.18
C ALA A 43 5.13 -5.21 0.33
N GLY A 44 6.09 -6.06 0.73
CA GLY A 44 6.46 -6.26 2.12
C GLY A 44 7.10 -5.03 2.76
N LYS A 45 7.90 -4.28 1.99
CA LYS A 45 8.46 -2.98 2.42
C LYS A 45 7.36 -1.97 2.69
N GLN A 46 6.40 -1.81 1.77
CA GLN A 46 5.24 -0.93 1.96
C GLN A 46 4.40 -1.34 3.18
N LEU A 47 4.17 -2.64 3.39
CA LEU A 47 3.48 -3.12 4.59
C LEU A 47 4.29 -2.88 5.87
N THR A 48 5.61 -2.95 5.80
CA THR A 48 6.50 -2.67 6.93
C THR A 48 6.50 -1.17 7.27
N GLU A 49 6.50 -0.30 6.26
CA GLU A 49 6.35 1.14 6.43
C GLU A 49 4.97 1.51 7.02
N LEU A 50 3.91 0.82 6.62
CA LEU A 50 2.58 0.99 7.24
C LEU A 50 2.55 0.50 8.69
N ARG A 51 3.33 -0.54 9.03
CA ARG A 51 3.46 -1.05 10.39
C ARG A 51 4.23 -0.08 11.31
N ASP A 52 5.38 0.40 10.84
CA ASP A 52 6.33 1.18 11.64
C ASP A 52 6.15 2.71 11.49
N GLY A 53 5.26 3.13 10.59
CA GLY A 53 5.00 4.54 10.29
C GLY A 53 4.22 5.27 11.39
N PRO A 54 4.30 6.62 11.42
CA PRO A 54 3.66 7.45 12.43
C PRO A 54 2.12 7.43 12.38
N HIS A 55 1.55 6.92 11.29
CA HIS A 55 0.11 6.73 11.09
C HIS A 55 -0.41 5.39 11.64
N GLY A 56 0.46 4.59 12.26
CA GLY A 56 0.08 3.32 12.87
C GLY A 56 -1.05 3.50 13.87
N GLU A 57 -0.96 4.46 14.79
CA GLU A 57 -1.98 4.74 15.82
C GLU A 57 -3.29 5.37 15.28
N GLU A 58 -3.33 5.71 14.00
CA GLU A 58 -4.47 6.33 13.33
C GLU A 58 -5.49 5.25 12.92
N GLY A 59 -6.78 5.51 13.17
CA GLY A 59 -7.85 4.57 12.80
C GLY A 59 -7.91 4.35 11.29
N VAL A 60 -8.30 3.15 10.85
CA VAL A 60 -8.36 2.77 9.41
C VAL A 60 -9.09 3.81 8.56
N GLU A 61 -10.16 4.40 9.10
CA GLU A 61 -10.97 5.40 8.39
C GLU A 61 -10.19 6.68 8.07
N GLU A 62 -9.34 7.15 8.98
CA GLU A 62 -8.57 8.38 8.80
C GLU A 62 -7.38 8.16 7.84
N TRP A 63 -6.75 6.98 7.90
CA TRP A 63 -5.75 6.55 6.92
C TRP A 63 -6.33 6.38 5.52
N GLN A 64 -7.55 5.85 5.37
CA GLN A 64 -8.18 5.76 4.05
C GLN A 64 -8.49 7.15 3.47
N VAL A 65 -8.88 8.11 4.30
CA VAL A 65 -9.14 9.50 3.87
C VAL A 65 -7.83 10.19 3.45
N SER A 66 -6.72 9.98 4.17
CA SER A 66 -5.42 10.54 3.80
C SER A 66 -4.89 9.95 2.49
N MET A 67 -4.94 8.64 2.31
CA MET A 67 -4.57 7.97 1.04
C MET A 67 -5.43 8.44 -0.13
N ALA A 68 -6.74 8.61 0.07
CA ALA A 68 -7.63 9.14 -0.95
C ALA A 68 -7.28 10.58 -1.34
N ARG A 69 -6.84 11.39 -0.36
CA ARG A 69 -6.39 12.76 -0.57
C ARG A 69 -5.06 12.82 -1.31
N GLU A 70 -4.07 12.01 -0.94
CA GLU A 70 -2.78 11.93 -1.65
C GLU A 70 -3.00 11.51 -3.11
N ARG A 71 -3.87 10.52 -3.35
CA ARG A 71 -4.21 10.08 -4.70
C ARG A 71 -5.00 11.14 -5.51
N ALA A 72 -5.74 12.01 -4.84
CA ALA A 72 -6.40 13.14 -5.49
C ALA A 72 -5.40 14.25 -5.83
N GLN A 73 -4.37 14.43 -4.99
CA GLN A 73 -3.29 15.38 -5.20
C GLN A 73 -2.37 14.97 -6.35
N GLU A 74 -1.93 13.71 -6.40
CA GLU A 74 -1.15 13.16 -7.52
C GLU A 74 -1.88 13.37 -8.86
N ARG A 75 -3.20 13.11 -8.89
CA ARG A 75 -4.01 13.38 -10.09
C ARG A 75 -4.14 14.86 -10.42
N ALA A 76 -4.12 15.75 -9.44
CA ALA A 76 -4.18 17.19 -9.68
C ALA A 76 -2.83 17.70 -10.24
N GLU A 77 -1.72 17.17 -9.75
CA GLU A 77 -0.37 17.47 -10.24
C GLU A 77 -0.13 16.92 -11.66
N ASP A 78 -0.61 15.72 -11.96
CA ASP A 78 -0.61 15.16 -13.33
C ASP A 78 -1.43 16.02 -14.31
N LEU A 79 -2.51 16.63 -13.85
CA LEU A 79 -3.34 17.53 -14.66
C LEU A 79 -2.71 18.92 -14.82
N ASP A 80 -1.96 19.40 -13.82
CA ASP A 80 -1.19 20.65 -13.88
C ASP A 80 -0.02 20.55 -14.86
N GLY A 81 0.66 19.38 -14.91
CA GLY A 81 1.73 19.10 -15.87
C GLY A 81 1.27 18.94 -17.33
N GLY A 82 -0.03 18.71 -17.57
CA GLY A 82 -0.61 18.51 -18.91
C GLY A 82 -1.03 19.78 -19.66
N LEU A 83 -0.89 20.96 -19.07
CA LEU A 83 -1.36 22.21 -19.69
C LEU A 83 -0.36 22.85 -20.67
N ASP A 84 0.85 22.29 -20.84
CA ASP A 84 1.86 22.81 -21.78
C ASP A 84 1.83 22.15 -23.17
N GLU A 85 1.08 21.05 -23.35
CA GLU A 85 0.92 20.41 -24.67
C GLU A 85 -0.55 20.40 -25.07
N ILE A 86 -0.96 21.40 -25.85
CA ILE A 86 -2.17 21.30 -26.67
C ILE A 86 -1.82 20.31 -27.80
N PRO A 87 -2.41 19.10 -27.87
CA PRO A 87 -2.19 18.24 -29.00
C PRO A 87 -2.99 18.79 -30.18
N GLU A 88 -2.29 19.30 -31.19
CA GLU A 88 -2.87 19.64 -32.47
C GLU A 88 -3.47 18.38 -33.10
N HIS A 89 -4.80 18.38 -33.24
CA HIS A 89 -5.56 17.30 -33.86
C HIS A 89 -5.08 17.01 -35.30
N PRO A 90 -4.77 15.76 -35.67
CA PRO A 90 -4.88 15.33 -37.05
C PRO A 90 -6.31 14.86 -37.33
N THR A 91 -7.03 15.63 -38.14
CA THR A 91 -8.20 15.15 -38.90
C THR A 91 -7.72 14.02 -39.81
N HIS A 92 -8.28 12.82 -39.64
CA HIS A 92 -8.14 11.76 -40.62
C HIS A 92 -9.41 11.73 -41.48
N GLY A 93 -9.23 11.93 -42.78
CA GLY A 93 -10.24 11.79 -43.82
C GLY A 93 -10.05 10.50 -44.60
#